data_AF-A0AAV1NSP5-F1
#
_entry.id   AF-A0AAV1NSP5-F1
#
_cell.length_a   1.000
_cell.length_b   1.000
_cell.length_c   1.000
_cell.angle_alpha   90.00
_cell.angle_beta   90.00
_cell.angle_gamma   90.00
#
_symmetry.space_group_name_H-M   'P 1'
#
loop_
_entity.id
_entity.type
_entity.pdbx_description
1 polymer ?
#
loop_
_entity_poly.entity_id
_entity_poly.type
_entity_poly.pdbx_seq_one_letter_code
_entity_poly.pdbx_strand_id
1 'polypeptide(L)'
;MLSRKRPLFDGYEKEPHLHSKKCLTNLNILDIHQSSRSNKTTQHVTQRTNHSRPCTHESYANGETEQLTDTKNFFEPISSWSDTQNSGKKVLQHLKFRQATSDIFLNELVNKKFLEFHHDISEECGAEDKQHSWAVIEKQEEIVMYGPYYPNYNNGEHSEDTIIKQTQELLDSETVSEDWKVYVFTMNSPCLARNTEPCMLNLLQKSQEWWSMYRVKTHIGYVRCWGFRGTKENLFRDLNYKQVDCIDQTEDHESYVKAAEKSSDLNALCENLYSAVKHLLRSENLSFPLITSVQGQDWRTYFKSMKSIYECKPEDEKKVLKQEVNIVIEAAQVLLSEKSKSFRDNLEKGQAFALCEAFISQVSETTQDQMRLMFQQCWREMIQDKYVEFIREKLTEDFNQCTVQLFIKDILDFTKEFLQIGRIQFFEEDSKAQQVFQ
;
A
#
# COMPACT_ATOMS: atom_id res chain seq x y z
N MET A 1 12.62 23.83 -3.20
CA MET A 1 13.19 23.12 -4.36
C MET A 1 14.66 22.88 -4.04
N LEU A 2 15.08 21.61 -3.96
CA LEU A 2 16.47 21.20 -3.82
C LEU A 2 16.78 20.36 -5.06
N SER A 3 17.49 20.92 -6.03
CA SER A 3 18.07 20.19 -7.15
C SER A 3 19.58 20.31 -7.00
N ARG A 4 20.26 19.21 -6.67
CA ARG A 4 21.72 19.20 -6.50
C ARG A 4 22.37 18.53 -7.71
N LYS A 5 23.46 19.15 -8.16
CA LYS A 5 24.36 18.69 -9.20
C LYS A 5 25.61 18.13 -8.53
N ARG A 6 25.93 16.84 -8.70
CA ARG A 6 27.17 16.24 -8.17
C ARG A 6 28.06 15.77 -9.32
N PRO A 7 29.34 16.18 -9.40
CA PRO A 7 30.31 15.63 -10.34
C PRO A 7 30.64 14.16 -10.04
N LEU A 8 30.77 13.34 -11.07
CA LEU A 8 31.33 11.98 -10.98
C LEU A 8 32.86 12.06 -11.00
N PHE A 9 33.52 12.01 -9.84
CA PHE A 9 34.97 11.82 -9.76
C PHE A 9 35.32 10.60 -8.90
N ASP A 10 36.08 9.70 -9.50
CA ASP A 10 36.88 8.65 -8.86
C ASP A 10 38.14 9.30 -8.28
N GLY A 11 38.34 9.21 -6.96
CA GLY A 11 39.60 9.61 -6.32
C GLY A 11 39.45 10.33 -4.98
N TYR A 12 40.01 9.70 -3.95
CA TYR A 12 40.23 10.19 -2.59
C TYR A 12 40.49 11.71 -2.49
N GLU A 13 39.63 12.45 -1.78
CA GLU A 13 40.04 13.59 -0.94
C GLU A 13 39.13 13.74 0.30
N LYS A 14 39.74 14.33 1.33
CA LYS A 14 39.44 14.28 2.77
C LYS A 14 38.07 14.85 3.18
N GLU A 15 37.56 14.33 4.30
CA GLU A 15 36.47 14.92 5.10
C GLU A 15 36.61 16.43 5.27
N PRO A 16 35.54 17.21 5.00
CA PRO A 16 35.39 18.53 5.57
C PRO A 16 34.39 18.55 6.75
N HIS A 17 34.66 19.50 7.64
CA HIS A 17 34.15 19.61 9.01
C HIS A 17 32.63 19.70 9.19
N LEU A 18 32.18 19.10 10.29
CA LEU A 18 30.89 19.29 10.97
C LEU A 18 30.57 20.78 11.15
N HIS A 19 29.63 21.30 10.36
CA HIS A 19 28.95 22.55 10.66
C HIS A 19 27.50 22.33 11.06
N SER A 20 27.14 23.01 12.15
CA SER A 20 25.94 22.84 12.94
C SER A 20 24.66 23.30 12.25
N LYS A 21 23.58 22.56 12.53
CA LYS A 21 22.18 22.89 12.23
C LYS A 21 21.82 24.33 12.63
N LYS A 22 21.27 25.09 11.70
CA LYS A 22 20.28 26.15 11.99
C LYS A 22 19.12 26.05 11.00
N CYS A 23 18.01 25.51 11.51
CA CYS A 23 16.69 25.60 10.90
C CYS A 23 16.17 27.03 11.15
N LEU A 24 15.85 27.78 10.09
CA LEU A 24 15.14 29.05 10.18
C LEU A 24 13.74 28.87 9.62
N THR A 25 12.81 28.62 10.53
CA THR A 25 11.37 28.80 10.36
C THR A 25 11.04 30.28 10.61
N ASN A 26 10.41 30.93 9.64
CA ASN A 26 9.48 32.08 9.74
C ASN A 26 9.73 33.11 8.64
N LEU A 27 8.76 33.24 7.73
CA LEU A 27 8.40 34.52 7.12
C LEU A 27 6.94 34.47 6.69
N ASN A 28 6.08 34.94 7.60
CA ASN A 28 4.78 35.51 7.28
C ASN A 28 5.02 36.88 6.64
N ILE A 29 4.39 37.16 5.50
CA ILE A 29 4.05 38.53 5.09
C ILE A 29 2.58 38.55 4.66
N LEU A 30 1.84 39.43 5.33
CA LEU A 30 0.43 39.76 5.17
C LEU A 30 0.12 40.51 3.87
N ASP A 31 -1.07 40.20 3.33
CA ASP A 31 -2.15 41.08 2.86
C ASP A 31 -1.86 42.46 2.23
N ILE A 32 -2.41 42.65 1.02
CA ILE A 32 -3.21 43.84 0.69
C ILE A 32 -4.50 43.42 -0.06
N HIS A 33 -5.62 43.80 0.55
CA HIS A 33 -7.02 43.69 0.11
C HIS A 33 -7.39 44.62 -1.07
N GLN A 34 -8.37 44.21 -1.88
CA GLN A 34 -9.68 44.89 -2.09
C GLN A 34 -10.52 44.08 -3.11
N SER A 35 -11.50 43.28 -2.67
CA SER A 35 -12.92 43.61 -2.50
C SER A 35 -13.69 43.93 -3.79
N SER A 36 -14.59 43.04 -4.21
CA SER A 36 -16.00 43.38 -4.45
C SER A 36 -16.85 42.12 -4.61
N ARG A 37 -18.14 42.31 -4.40
CA ARG A 37 -19.12 41.38 -3.87
C ARG A 37 -20.12 41.00 -4.96
N SER A 38 -20.62 39.77 -4.86
CA SER A 38 -22.01 39.36 -5.11
C SER A 38 -22.45 38.81 -6.48
N ASN A 39 -23.22 37.73 -6.33
CA ASN A 39 -24.41 37.29 -7.07
C ASN A 39 -24.27 36.27 -8.21
N LYS A 40 -24.80 35.08 -7.88
CA LYS A 40 -25.64 34.18 -8.70
C LYS A 40 -26.14 34.83 -9.98
N THR A 41 -26.09 34.12 -11.11
CA THR A 41 -27.26 33.54 -11.81
C THR A 41 -26.76 32.76 -13.04
N THR A 42 -27.38 31.60 -13.26
CA THR A 42 -27.35 30.74 -14.45
C THR A 42 -27.68 31.51 -15.74
N GLN A 43 -26.94 31.28 -16.84
CA GLN A 43 -27.51 31.12 -18.19
C GLN A 43 -26.47 30.71 -19.23
N HIS A 44 -26.88 29.74 -20.05
CA HIS A 44 -26.33 29.42 -21.37
C HIS A 44 -26.21 30.66 -22.26
N VAL A 45 -25.15 30.77 -23.08
CA VAL A 45 -25.22 31.19 -24.50
C VAL A 45 -23.91 30.83 -25.24
N THR A 46 -24.14 30.35 -26.45
CA THR A 46 -23.30 29.85 -27.54
C THR A 46 -22.39 30.91 -28.22
N GLN A 47 -21.22 30.45 -28.68
CA GLN A 47 -20.37 30.90 -29.82
C GLN A 47 -20.01 32.38 -30.06
N ARG A 48 -18.69 32.63 -30.21
CA ARG A 48 -17.99 33.21 -31.40
C ARG A 48 -16.48 33.32 -31.10
N THR A 49 -15.63 32.48 -31.70
CA THR A 49 -14.79 32.72 -32.91
C THR A 49 -13.99 34.03 -32.93
N ASN A 50 -12.66 33.91 -32.89
CA ASN A 50 -11.62 34.70 -33.59
C ASN A 50 -10.29 33.96 -33.34
N HIS A 51 -9.77 33.11 -34.24
CA HIS A 51 -8.97 33.43 -35.44
C HIS A 51 -7.82 34.43 -35.24
N SER A 52 -6.64 33.88 -34.92
CA SER A 52 -5.34 34.41 -35.35
C SER A 52 -4.49 33.23 -35.85
N ARG A 53 -3.86 33.41 -37.01
CA ARG A 53 -3.34 32.41 -37.95
C ARG A 53 -2.10 31.61 -37.48
N PRO A 54 -1.83 30.47 -38.15
CA PRO A 54 -0.68 29.59 -37.93
C PRO A 54 0.54 30.02 -38.75
N CYS A 55 1.74 29.89 -38.18
CA CYS A 55 2.98 29.94 -38.93
C CYS A 55 3.23 28.58 -39.58
N THR A 56 3.12 28.55 -40.90
CA THR A 56 3.63 27.49 -41.78
C THR A 56 5.15 27.48 -41.78
N HIS A 57 5.76 26.33 -41.50
CA HIS A 57 7.06 25.98 -42.03
C HIS A 57 6.94 24.61 -42.69
N GLU A 58 6.56 24.62 -43.97
CA GLU A 58 6.80 23.50 -44.87
C GLU A 58 8.27 23.53 -45.26
N SER A 59 9.02 22.49 -44.88
CA SER A 59 9.95 21.77 -45.76
C SER A 59 10.80 20.82 -44.93
N TYR A 60 10.39 19.55 -44.85
CA TYR A 60 11.23 18.36 -45.08
C TYR A 60 10.30 17.15 -44.97
N ALA A 61 9.63 16.85 -46.09
CA ALA A 61 8.99 15.56 -46.29
C ALA A 61 10.09 14.54 -46.57
N ASN A 62 10.21 13.53 -45.70
CA ASN A 62 10.29 12.11 -46.04
C ASN A 62 10.82 11.33 -44.83
N GLY A 63 9.93 10.64 -44.11
CA GLY A 63 10.36 9.67 -43.08
C GLY A 63 9.42 9.42 -41.90
N GLU A 64 8.15 9.85 -41.89
CA GLU A 64 7.30 9.65 -40.71
C GLU A 64 5.90 9.18 -41.10
N THR A 65 5.78 7.89 -41.41
CA THR A 65 4.46 7.22 -41.38
C THR A 65 4.50 5.82 -40.77
N GLU A 66 5.68 5.25 -40.48
CA GLU A 66 5.78 3.93 -39.85
C GLU A 66 5.73 3.98 -38.32
N GLN A 67 6.28 5.01 -37.67
CA GLN A 67 6.34 5.09 -36.19
C GLN A 67 5.00 5.32 -35.47
N LEU A 68 4.02 5.95 -36.15
CA LEU A 68 2.73 6.30 -35.53
C LEU A 68 1.73 5.12 -35.51
N THR A 69 1.96 4.12 -36.37
CA THR A 69 1.17 2.88 -36.43
C THR A 69 1.66 1.85 -35.41
N ASP A 70 2.95 1.82 -35.09
CA ASP A 70 3.53 0.83 -34.17
C ASP A 70 3.19 1.11 -32.69
N THR A 71 3.00 2.37 -32.32
CA THR A 71 2.63 2.76 -30.94
C THR A 71 1.24 2.29 -30.54
N LYS A 72 0.29 2.15 -31.47
CA LYS A 72 -1.04 1.60 -31.18
C LYS A 72 -1.02 0.11 -30.85
N ASN A 73 -0.13 -0.66 -31.50
CA ASN A 73 0.02 -2.09 -31.22
C ASN A 73 0.75 -2.35 -29.89
N PHE A 74 1.61 -1.41 -29.47
CA PHE A 74 2.44 -1.56 -28.27
C PHE A 74 1.65 -1.57 -26.95
N PHE A 75 0.60 -0.76 -26.85
CA PHE A 75 -0.22 -0.65 -25.62
C PHE A 75 -1.46 -1.54 -25.60
N GLU A 76 -1.80 -2.20 -26.72
CA GLU A 76 -2.95 -3.09 -26.80
C GLU A 76 -2.90 -4.23 -25.75
N PRO A 77 -1.76 -4.91 -25.50
CA PRO A 77 -1.65 -5.92 -24.45
C PRO A 77 -1.88 -5.36 -23.03
N ILE A 78 -1.56 -4.09 -22.84
CA ILE A 78 -1.53 -3.40 -21.53
C ILE A 78 -2.86 -2.72 -21.24
N SER A 79 -3.64 -2.43 -22.29
CA SER A 79 -4.97 -1.84 -22.18
C SER A 79 -5.90 -2.64 -21.27
N SER A 80 -5.73 -3.96 -21.21
CA SER A 80 -6.48 -4.85 -20.31
C SER A 80 -6.27 -4.55 -18.81
N TRP A 81 -5.14 -3.94 -18.43
CA TRP A 81 -4.85 -3.52 -17.05
C TRP A 81 -5.57 -2.23 -16.64
N SER A 82 -6.03 -1.44 -17.61
CA SER A 82 -6.89 -0.27 -17.35
C SER A 82 -8.30 -0.67 -16.90
N ASP A 83 -8.74 -1.88 -17.24
CA ASP A 83 -9.99 -2.48 -16.76
C ASP A 83 -9.73 -3.24 -15.46
N THR A 84 -10.03 -2.60 -14.33
CA THR A 84 -9.83 -3.15 -12.98
C THR A 84 -10.65 -4.42 -12.73
N GLN A 85 -11.79 -4.60 -13.38
CA GLN A 85 -12.63 -5.79 -13.18
C GLN A 85 -12.00 -7.01 -13.85
N ASN A 86 -11.57 -6.86 -15.10
CA ASN A 86 -10.97 -7.97 -15.85
C ASN A 86 -9.58 -8.32 -15.35
N SER A 87 -8.75 -7.31 -15.08
CA SER A 87 -7.43 -7.51 -14.49
C SER A 87 -7.51 -8.07 -13.07
N GLY A 88 -8.47 -7.64 -12.24
CA GLY A 88 -8.76 -8.24 -10.94
C GLY A 88 -9.17 -9.72 -11.02
N LYS A 89 -9.99 -10.11 -12.00
CA LYS A 89 -10.33 -11.51 -12.27
C LYS A 89 -9.10 -12.33 -12.67
N LYS A 90 -8.23 -11.78 -13.53
CA LYS A 90 -6.95 -12.41 -13.93
C LYS A 90 -6.07 -12.69 -12.71
N VAL A 91 -5.93 -11.72 -11.81
CA VAL A 91 -5.16 -11.87 -10.56
C VAL A 91 -5.76 -12.95 -9.66
N LEU A 92 -7.07 -12.91 -9.45
CA LEU A 92 -7.79 -13.92 -8.64
C LEU A 92 -7.62 -15.35 -9.17
N GLN A 93 -7.63 -15.53 -10.49
CA GLN A 93 -7.38 -16.84 -11.09
C GLN A 93 -5.97 -17.35 -10.79
N HIS A 94 -4.95 -16.47 -10.79
CA HIS A 94 -3.59 -16.86 -10.44
C HIS A 94 -3.46 -17.25 -8.96
N LEU A 95 -4.11 -16.50 -8.07
CA LEU A 95 -4.17 -16.84 -6.64
C LEU A 95 -4.86 -18.19 -6.40
N LYS A 96 -5.95 -18.49 -7.14
CA LYS A 96 -6.65 -19.77 -7.07
C LYS A 96 -5.74 -20.96 -7.37
N PHE A 97 -4.83 -20.86 -8.35
CA PHE A 97 -3.98 -21.98 -8.76
C PHE A 97 -2.62 -22.03 -8.06
N ARG A 98 -2.37 -21.17 -7.07
CA ARG A 98 -1.10 -21.09 -6.32
C ARG A 98 0.11 -21.05 -7.25
N GLN A 99 0.00 -20.36 -8.38
CA GLN A 99 1.15 -20.13 -9.23
C GLN A 99 2.09 -19.23 -8.43
N ALA A 100 3.17 -19.83 -7.88
CA ALA A 100 4.13 -19.10 -7.06
C ALA A 100 4.67 -17.93 -7.87
N THR A 101 4.30 -16.73 -7.47
CA THR A 101 4.83 -15.52 -8.08
C THR A 101 5.88 -14.98 -7.13
N SER A 102 7.14 -15.35 -7.41
CA SER A 102 8.29 -14.75 -6.75
C SER A 102 8.35 -13.26 -7.09
N ASP A 103 8.82 -12.46 -6.13
CA ASP A 103 9.09 -11.06 -6.39
C ASP A 103 10.00 -10.88 -7.60
N ILE A 104 9.65 -9.88 -8.40
CA ILE A 104 10.46 -9.46 -9.54
C ILE A 104 11.39 -8.38 -9.02
N PHE A 105 12.60 -8.79 -8.65
CA PHE A 105 13.63 -7.90 -8.17
C PHE A 105 14.33 -7.19 -9.33
N LEU A 106 14.86 -6.00 -9.03
CA LEU A 106 15.81 -5.35 -9.92
C LEU A 106 17.07 -6.21 -10.09
N ASN A 107 17.75 -6.05 -11.22
CA ASN A 107 19.05 -6.70 -11.40
C ASN A 107 20.06 -6.12 -10.38
N GLU A 108 21.11 -6.88 -10.06
CA GLU A 108 22.06 -6.53 -9.00
C GLU A 108 22.71 -5.14 -9.19
N LEU A 109 23.08 -4.80 -10.43
CA LEU A 109 23.72 -3.51 -10.75
C LEU A 109 22.78 -2.31 -10.53
N VAL A 110 21.53 -2.42 -10.98
CA VAL A 110 20.52 -1.38 -10.81
C VAL A 110 20.05 -1.31 -9.37
N ASN A 111 19.90 -2.45 -8.70
CA ASN A 111 19.58 -2.49 -7.28
C ASN A 111 20.65 -1.78 -6.45
N LYS A 112 21.94 -2.04 -6.73
CA LYS A 112 23.06 -1.34 -6.07
C LYS A 112 22.97 0.18 -6.24
N LYS A 113 22.66 0.66 -7.44
CA LYS A 113 22.46 2.09 -7.71
C LYS A 113 21.29 2.66 -6.89
N PHE A 114 20.16 1.96 -6.81
CA PHE A 114 19.04 2.38 -5.96
C PHE A 114 19.43 2.47 -4.49
N LEU A 115 20.22 1.53 -3.98
CA LEU A 115 20.68 1.57 -2.59
C LEU A 115 21.64 2.74 -2.32
N GLU A 116 22.56 3.03 -3.25
CA GLU A 116 23.45 4.19 -3.19
C GLU A 116 22.64 5.50 -3.14
N PHE A 117 21.70 5.68 -4.08
CA PHE A 117 20.85 6.88 -4.12
C PHE A 117 19.90 7.00 -2.93
N HIS A 118 19.38 5.86 -2.44
CA HIS A 118 18.52 5.84 -1.26
C HIS A 118 19.28 6.28 -0.01
N HIS A 119 20.53 5.86 0.13
CA HIS A 119 21.39 6.31 1.23
C HIS A 119 21.61 7.82 1.17
N ASP A 120 22.01 8.36 0.01
CA ASP A 120 22.22 9.79 -0.20
C ASP A 120 20.97 10.62 0.18
N ILE A 121 19.79 10.22 -0.29
CA ILE A 121 18.53 10.92 0.02
C ILE A 121 18.16 10.79 1.50
N SER A 122 18.35 9.62 2.10
CA SER A 122 18.03 9.40 3.51
C SER A 122 18.92 10.21 4.44
N GLU A 123 20.20 10.42 4.08
CA GLU A 123 21.09 11.30 4.83
C GLU A 123 20.68 12.77 4.74
N GLU A 124 20.23 13.23 3.57
CA GLU A 124 19.85 14.63 3.36
C GLU A 124 18.46 14.97 3.93
N CYS A 125 17.47 14.11 3.67
CA CYS A 125 16.06 14.37 3.95
C CYS A 125 15.54 13.65 5.21
N GLY A 126 16.30 12.68 5.74
CA GLY A 126 15.87 11.79 6.80
C GLY A 126 15.16 10.54 6.26
N ALA A 127 15.08 9.50 7.11
CA ALA A 127 14.36 8.28 6.78
C ALA A 127 12.84 8.53 6.75
N GLU A 128 12.18 8.12 5.67
CA GLU A 128 10.74 8.29 5.47
C GLU A 128 10.04 6.95 5.24
N ASP A 129 9.00 6.68 6.03
CA ASP A 129 8.16 5.48 5.93
C ASP A 129 6.80 5.78 5.26
N LYS A 130 6.56 7.05 4.91
CA LYS A 130 5.34 7.49 4.21
C LYS A 130 5.47 7.26 2.72
N GLN A 131 4.34 7.22 2.02
CA GLN A 131 4.34 7.20 0.56
C GLN A 131 5.06 8.42 0.01
N HIS A 132 6.09 8.20 -0.78
CA HIS A 132 6.86 9.22 -1.46
C HIS A 132 7.56 8.63 -2.69
N SER A 133 8.05 9.53 -3.55
CA SER A 133 8.86 9.18 -4.72
C SER A 133 10.00 10.18 -4.86
N TRP A 134 11.12 9.73 -5.41
CA TRP A 134 12.24 10.58 -5.82
C TRP A 134 12.81 10.03 -7.12
N ALA A 135 13.62 10.83 -7.81
CA ALA A 135 14.28 10.36 -9.01
C ALA A 135 15.67 10.97 -9.20
N VAL A 136 16.45 10.29 -10.02
CA VAL A 136 17.84 10.61 -10.35
C VAL A 136 18.02 10.54 -11.86
N ILE A 137 18.65 11.55 -12.43
CA ILE A 137 19.21 11.50 -13.78
C ILE A 137 20.72 11.30 -13.63
N GLU A 138 21.20 10.13 -14.01
CA GLU A 138 22.63 9.80 -14.08
C GLU A 138 23.13 10.16 -15.48
N LYS A 139 24.02 11.13 -15.55
CA LYS A 139 24.75 11.55 -16.76
C LYS A 139 26.20 11.07 -16.66
N GLN A 140 26.98 11.24 -17.72
CA GLN A 140 28.39 10.81 -17.75
C GLN A 140 29.27 11.54 -16.72
N GLU A 141 29.02 12.83 -16.50
CA GLU A 141 29.84 13.67 -15.62
C GLU A 141 29.10 14.12 -14.35
N GLU A 142 27.77 13.94 -14.31
CA GLU A 142 26.91 14.58 -13.33
C GLU A 142 25.76 13.66 -12.91
N ILE A 143 25.40 13.70 -11.63
CA ILE A 143 24.17 13.13 -11.10
C ILE A 143 23.24 14.29 -10.68
N VAL A 144 22.01 14.27 -11.18
CA VAL A 144 20.94 15.21 -10.82
C VAL A 144 19.86 14.46 -10.04
N MET A 145 19.69 14.82 -8.78
CA MET A 145 18.74 14.18 -7.87
C MET A 145 17.66 15.17 -7.43
N TYR A 146 16.41 14.72 -7.37
CA TYR A 146 15.24 15.55 -7.02
C TYR A 146 14.14 14.75 -6.32
N GLY A 147 13.43 15.43 -5.43
CA GLY A 147 12.54 14.83 -4.44
C GLY A 147 13.13 14.93 -3.02
N PRO A 148 12.54 14.23 -2.02
CA PRO A 148 11.34 13.41 -2.12
C PRO A 148 10.08 14.25 -2.38
N TYR A 149 9.16 13.70 -3.17
CA TYR A 149 7.81 14.24 -3.38
C TYR A 149 6.79 13.35 -2.71
N TYR A 150 5.73 13.97 -2.20
CA TYR A 150 4.66 13.29 -1.49
C TYR A 150 3.35 13.46 -2.27
N PRO A 151 2.45 12.47 -2.24
CA PRO A 151 1.16 12.57 -2.91
C PRO A 151 0.30 13.69 -2.28
N ASN A 152 -0.41 14.43 -3.13
CA ASN A 152 -1.39 15.42 -2.71
C ASN A 152 -2.81 14.88 -2.98
N TYR A 153 -3.31 14.13 -2.01
CA TYR A 153 -4.61 13.46 -2.11
C TYR A 153 -5.80 14.42 -2.26
N ASN A 154 -5.67 15.68 -1.85
CA ASN A 154 -6.74 16.68 -2.01
C ASN A 154 -6.97 17.02 -3.48
N ASN A 155 -5.91 16.94 -4.29
CA ASN A 155 -5.96 17.22 -5.73
C ASN A 155 -5.95 15.94 -6.58
N GLY A 156 -5.87 14.76 -5.95
CA GLY A 156 -5.71 13.49 -6.64
C GLY A 156 -4.34 13.31 -7.32
N GLU A 157 -3.35 14.12 -6.95
CA GLU A 157 -1.99 14.05 -7.51
C GLU A 157 -1.15 13.02 -6.75
N HIS A 158 -0.51 12.14 -7.49
CA HIS A 158 0.44 11.18 -6.93
C HIS A 158 1.87 11.70 -7.05
N SER A 159 2.79 11.19 -6.23
CA SER A 159 4.20 11.63 -6.25
C SER A 159 4.86 11.35 -7.60
N GLU A 160 4.44 10.28 -8.28
CA GLU A 160 4.90 9.90 -9.63
C GLU A 160 4.52 10.93 -10.71
N ASP A 161 3.40 11.64 -10.56
CA ASP A 161 3.02 12.70 -11.52
C ASP A 161 4.04 13.85 -11.51
N THR A 162 4.54 14.18 -10.32
CA THR A 162 5.56 15.23 -10.16
C THR A 162 6.90 14.78 -10.72
N ILE A 163 7.27 13.50 -10.49
CA ILE A 163 8.48 12.92 -11.07
C ILE A 163 8.42 12.98 -12.60
N ILE A 164 7.36 12.48 -13.22
CA ILE A 164 7.23 12.48 -14.69
C ILE A 164 7.39 13.89 -15.27
N LYS A 165 6.70 14.87 -14.67
CA LYS A 165 6.76 16.26 -15.09
C LYS A 165 8.19 16.80 -14.98
N GLN A 166 8.82 16.61 -13.83
CA GLN A 166 10.16 17.14 -13.58
C GLN A 166 11.22 16.46 -14.47
N THR A 167 11.12 15.15 -14.69
CA THR A 167 12.00 14.43 -15.62
C THR A 167 11.86 14.99 -17.02
N GLN A 168 10.63 15.17 -17.51
CA GLN A 168 10.38 15.71 -18.85
C GLN A 168 10.99 17.11 -19.00
N GLU A 169 10.74 18.01 -18.04
CA GLU A 169 11.29 19.37 -18.06
C GLU A 169 12.83 19.37 -18.10
N LEU A 170 13.48 18.48 -17.35
CA LEU A 170 14.95 18.37 -17.34
C LEU A 170 15.49 17.85 -18.67
N LEU A 171 14.86 16.83 -19.25
CA LEU A 171 15.26 16.27 -20.55
C LEU A 171 15.04 17.25 -21.70
N ASP A 172 13.95 18.03 -21.67
CA ASP A 172 13.64 19.02 -22.72
C ASP A 172 14.56 20.25 -22.64
N SER A 173 15.13 20.53 -21.46
CA SER A 173 15.94 21.74 -21.22
C SER A 173 17.42 21.60 -21.56
N GLU A 174 17.91 20.38 -21.80
CA GLU A 174 19.33 20.09 -21.98
C GLU A 174 19.62 19.34 -23.29
N THR A 175 20.85 19.44 -23.79
CA THR A 175 21.31 18.58 -24.90
C THR A 175 21.57 17.19 -24.34
N VAL A 176 20.59 16.28 -24.49
CA VAL A 176 20.65 14.92 -23.94
C VAL A 176 21.61 14.04 -24.75
N SER A 177 22.35 13.17 -24.05
CA SER A 177 23.20 12.12 -24.65
C SER A 177 22.59 10.74 -24.43
N GLU A 178 22.89 9.79 -25.33
CA GLU A 178 22.36 8.42 -25.30
C GLU A 178 22.77 7.62 -24.04
N ASP A 179 23.80 8.06 -23.32
CA ASP A 179 24.31 7.38 -22.12
C ASP A 179 23.56 7.74 -20.82
N TRP A 180 22.57 8.64 -20.89
CA TRP A 180 21.83 9.08 -19.72
C TRP A 180 20.83 8.04 -19.24
N LYS A 181 20.67 7.96 -17.92
CA LYS A 181 19.72 7.04 -17.27
C LYS A 181 18.84 7.78 -16.28
N VAL A 182 17.58 7.39 -16.23
CA VAL A 182 16.62 7.87 -15.24
C VAL A 182 16.34 6.75 -14.25
N TYR A 183 16.53 7.02 -12.96
CA TYR A 183 16.13 6.13 -11.87
C TYR A 183 14.95 6.77 -11.14
N VAL A 184 13.83 6.07 -11.05
CA VAL A 184 12.62 6.50 -10.33
C VAL A 184 12.42 5.56 -9.16
N PHE A 185 12.43 6.10 -7.95
CA PHE A 185 12.09 5.39 -6.74
C PHE A 185 10.66 5.70 -6.31
N THR A 186 9.97 4.68 -5.81
CA THR A 186 8.64 4.82 -5.20
C THR A 186 8.54 3.96 -3.95
N MET A 187 7.98 4.49 -2.86
CA MET A 187 7.79 3.68 -1.64
C MET A 187 6.79 2.54 -1.91
N ASN A 188 5.62 2.86 -2.44
CA ASN A 188 4.67 1.90 -2.99
C ASN A 188 4.82 1.81 -4.51
N SER A 189 4.68 0.61 -5.07
CA SER A 189 4.64 0.39 -6.52
C SER A 189 3.64 1.37 -7.17
N PRO A 190 3.98 1.99 -8.32
CA PRO A 190 3.07 2.92 -8.97
C PRO A 190 1.71 2.27 -9.21
N CYS A 191 0.63 3.03 -9.04
CA CYS A 191 -0.72 2.46 -9.10
C CYS A 191 -1.10 1.99 -10.52
N LEU A 192 -1.94 0.94 -10.57
CA LEU A 192 -2.56 0.43 -11.80
C LEU A 192 -4.00 0.88 -12.00
N ALA A 193 -4.60 1.55 -11.01
CA ALA A 193 -5.93 2.12 -11.13
C ALA A 193 -6.07 3.45 -10.39
N ARG A 194 -6.65 4.44 -11.06
CA ARG A 194 -7.14 5.69 -10.47
C ARG A 194 -8.18 6.33 -11.39
N ASN A 195 -8.76 7.46 -10.97
CA ASN A 195 -9.76 8.18 -11.78
C ASN A 195 -9.17 8.86 -13.03
N THR A 196 -7.84 8.96 -13.09
CA THR A 196 -7.03 9.47 -14.20
C THR A 196 -6.09 8.36 -14.71
N GLU A 197 -5.20 8.66 -15.65
CA GLU A 197 -4.26 7.68 -16.22
C GLU A 197 -3.37 7.05 -15.13
N PRO A 198 -3.40 5.72 -14.89
CA PRO A 198 -2.62 5.07 -13.83
C PRO A 198 -1.12 5.35 -13.90
N CYS A 199 -0.46 5.45 -12.73
CA CYS A 199 0.95 5.83 -12.66
C CYS A 199 1.87 4.83 -13.38
N MET A 200 1.60 3.52 -13.29
CA MET A 200 2.35 2.50 -14.03
C MET A 200 2.26 2.71 -15.55
N LEU A 201 1.06 2.96 -16.06
CA LEU A 201 0.82 3.14 -17.50
C LEU A 201 1.46 4.44 -18.00
N ASN A 202 1.32 5.53 -17.25
CA ASN A 202 1.92 6.81 -17.59
C ASN A 202 3.46 6.74 -17.55
N LEU A 203 4.06 6.11 -16.53
CA LEU A 203 5.51 5.89 -16.47
C LEU A 203 6.00 5.04 -17.63
N LEU A 204 5.28 3.98 -17.99
CA LEU A 204 5.63 3.14 -19.12
C LEU A 204 5.63 3.93 -20.44
N GLN A 205 4.56 4.69 -20.69
CA GLN A 205 4.46 5.54 -21.87
C GLN A 205 5.60 6.55 -21.91
N LYS A 206 5.88 7.20 -20.78
CA LYS A 206 6.93 8.20 -20.68
C LYS A 206 8.32 7.60 -20.85
N SER A 207 8.58 6.41 -20.33
CA SER A 207 9.84 5.70 -20.57
C SER A 207 10.06 5.39 -22.05
N GLN A 208 9.00 5.01 -22.78
CA GLN A 208 9.10 4.79 -24.22
C GLN A 208 9.36 6.11 -24.97
N GLU A 209 8.68 7.18 -24.60
CA GLU A 209 8.86 8.52 -25.15
C GLU A 209 10.30 9.02 -24.93
N TRP A 210 10.81 8.93 -23.70
CA TRP A 210 12.17 9.33 -23.35
C TRP A 210 13.22 8.50 -24.08
N TRP A 211 12.99 7.21 -24.27
CA TRP A 211 13.87 6.36 -25.07
C TRP A 211 13.85 6.73 -26.56
N SER A 212 12.66 6.98 -27.11
CA SER A 212 12.51 7.27 -28.54
C SER A 212 13.11 8.62 -28.91
N MET A 213 12.92 9.64 -28.05
CA MET A 213 13.40 10.99 -28.30
C MET A 213 14.86 11.20 -27.87
N TYR A 214 15.26 10.61 -26.75
CA TYR A 214 16.53 10.94 -26.09
C TYR A 214 17.48 9.75 -25.90
N ARG A 215 17.05 8.53 -26.27
CA ARG A 215 17.76 7.26 -25.97
C ARG A 215 18.04 7.05 -24.49
N VAL A 216 17.23 7.66 -23.63
CA VAL A 216 17.36 7.56 -22.17
C VAL A 216 16.66 6.31 -21.66
N LYS A 217 17.41 5.44 -20.96
CA LYS A 217 16.84 4.26 -20.31
C LYS A 217 16.25 4.61 -18.95
N THR A 218 15.07 4.08 -18.65
CA THR A 218 14.40 4.28 -17.36
C THR A 218 14.50 3.04 -16.48
N HIS A 219 14.76 3.24 -15.19
CA HIS A 219 14.79 2.23 -14.15
C HIS A 219 13.78 2.63 -13.06
N ILE A 220 12.82 1.77 -12.73
CA ILE A 220 11.81 2.02 -11.70
C ILE A 220 11.98 1.02 -10.57
N GLY A 221 12.27 1.53 -9.38
CA GLY A 221 12.41 0.74 -8.16
C GLY A 221 11.27 1.03 -7.19
N TYR A 222 10.68 -0.02 -6.63
CA TYR A 222 9.67 0.12 -5.58
C TYR A 222 9.96 -0.74 -4.35
N VAL A 223 9.45 -0.32 -3.18
CA VAL A 223 9.65 -1.05 -1.91
C VAL A 223 8.49 -2.00 -1.62
N ARG A 224 7.24 -1.51 -1.71
CA ARG A 224 6.02 -2.25 -1.34
C ARG A 224 5.10 -2.45 -2.54
N CYS A 225 4.47 -3.62 -2.65
CA CYS A 225 3.46 -3.89 -3.67
C CYS A 225 2.11 -3.27 -3.27
N TRP A 226 1.59 -2.33 -4.07
CA TRP A 226 0.35 -1.61 -3.80
C TRP A 226 -0.77 -1.91 -4.81
N GLY A 227 -0.43 -2.33 -6.03
CA GLY A 227 -1.39 -2.85 -7.02
C GLY A 227 -2.35 -1.79 -7.59
N PHE A 228 -3.66 -2.12 -7.65
CA PHE A 228 -4.68 -1.28 -8.28
C PHE A 228 -4.98 -0.01 -7.48
N ARG A 229 -5.47 -0.12 -6.24
CA ARG A 229 -5.98 1.04 -5.48
C ARG A 229 -5.89 0.90 -3.95
N GLY A 230 -4.79 0.37 -3.43
CA GLY A 230 -4.51 0.41 -1.99
C GLY A 230 -5.53 -0.27 -1.07
N THR A 231 -5.27 -0.22 0.23
CA THR A 231 -5.93 -1.03 1.27
C THR A 231 -7.39 -0.62 1.60
N LYS A 232 -7.95 0.42 0.96
CA LYS A 232 -9.25 1.00 1.36
C LYS A 232 -10.43 0.53 0.50
N GLU A 233 -10.18 -0.06 -0.66
CA GLU A 233 -11.19 -0.60 -1.58
C GLU A 233 -11.00 -2.11 -1.76
N ASN A 234 -10.66 -2.80 -0.65
CA ASN A 234 -10.29 -4.20 -0.66
C ASN A 234 -11.45 -5.10 -1.13
N LEU A 235 -11.17 -5.88 -2.15
CA LEU A 235 -11.95 -7.05 -2.57
C LEU A 235 -12.34 -7.98 -1.40
N PHE A 236 -11.54 -7.99 -0.34
CA PHE A 236 -11.72 -8.82 0.85
C PHE A 236 -12.43 -8.11 2.01
N ARG A 237 -12.86 -6.84 1.85
CA ARG A 237 -13.48 -6.05 2.93
C ARG A 237 -14.71 -6.72 3.52
N ASP A 238 -15.50 -7.39 2.67
CA ASP A 238 -16.77 -8.01 3.07
C ASP A 238 -16.58 -9.41 3.70
N LEU A 239 -15.36 -9.95 3.71
CA LEU A 239 -15.05 -11.25 4.31
C LEU A 239 -15.22 -11.19 5.82
N ASN A 240 -16.16 -11.91 6.44
CA ASN A 240 -16.35 -11.94 7.90
C ASN A 240 -15.94 -13.27 8.54
N TYR A 241 -15.96 -13.35 9.87
CA TYR A 241 -15.50 -14.56 10.59
C TYR A 241 -16.35 -15.79 10.25
N LYS A 242 -17.67 -15.64 10.17
CA LYS A 242 -18.57 -16.75 9.82
C LYS A 242 -18.22 -17.32 8.43
N GLN A 243 -17.83 -16.46 7.48
CA GLN A 243 -17.37 -16.92 6.16
C GLN A 243 -16.04 -17.66 6.26
N VAL A 244 -15.04 -17.10 6.97
CA VAL A 244 -13.73 -17.73 7.14
C VAL A 244 -13.84 -19.10 7.82
N ASP A 245 -14.63 -19.19 8.90
CA ASP A 245 -14.88 -20.42 9.64
C ASP A 245 -15.61 -21.47 8.79
N CYS A 246 -16.65 -21.05 8.05
CA CYS A 246 -17.36 -21.94 7.14
C CYS A 246 -16.44 -22.47 6.03
N ILE A 247 -15.59 -21.61 5.45
CA ILE A 247 -14.58 -22.00 4.46
C ILE A 247 -13.60 -23.00 5.05
N ASP A 248 -13.14 -22.80 6.28
CA ASP A 248 -12.19 -23.71 6.94
C ASP A 248 -12.78 -25.12 7.11
N GLN A 249 -14.07 -25.20 7.48
CA GLN A 249 -14.78 -26.45 7.75
C GLN A 249 -15.21 -27.23 6.50
N THR A 250 -15.29 -26.59 5.33
CA THR A 250 -15.77 -27.23 4.09
C THR A 250 -14.62 -27.77 3.24
N GLU A 251 -14.83 -28.85 2.51
CA GLU A 251 -13.78 -29.41 1.64
C GLU A 251 -13.63 -28.63 0.33
N ASP A 252 -14.74 -28.31 -0.32
CA ASP A 252 -14.83 -27.67 -1.64
C ASP A 252 -15.85 -26.52 -1.68
N HIS A 253 -15.86 -25.79 -2.79
CA HIS A 253 -16.73 -24.62 -2.99
C HIS A 253 -18.22 -25.01 -3.00
N GLU A 254 -18.57 -26.17 -3.56
CA GLU A 254 -19.96 -26.63 -3.59
C GLU A 254 -20.51 -26.90 -2.18
N SER A 255 -19.72 -27.56 -1.34
CA SER A 255 -20.03 -27.81 0.07
C SER A 255 -20.15 -26.52 0.86
N TYR A 256 -19.27 -25.55 0.58
CA TYR A 256 -19.33 -24.20 1.15
C TYR A 256 -20.61 -23.46 0.76
N VAL A 257 -21.00 -23.46 -0.52
CA VAL A 257 -22.24 -22.81 -0.97
C VAL A 257 -23.45 -23.43 -0.26
N LYS A 258 -23.54 -24.76 -0.19
CA LYS A 258 -24.62 -25.47 0.53
C LYS A 258 -24.65 -25.15 2.02
N ALA A 259 -23.48 -24.95 2.65
CA ALA A 259 -23.40 -24.57 4.06
C ALA A 259 -23.80 -23.10 4.27
N ALA A 260 -23.37 -22.20 3.38
CA ALA A 260 -23.72 -20.79 3.40
C ALA A 260 -25.23 -20.58 3.20
N GLU A 261 -25.87 -21.29 2.26
CA GLU A 261 -27.32 -21.20 2.00
C GLU A 261 -28.19 -21.60 3.21
N LYS A 262 -27.68 -22.49 4.08
CA LYS A 262 -28.38 -22.89 5.31
C LYS A 262 -28.26 -21.83 6.41
N SER A 263 -27.35 -20.87 6.27
CA SER A 263 -27.13 -19.78 7.20
C SER A 263 -27.77 -18.51 6.64
N SER A 264 -28.77 -17.96 7.34
CA SER A 264 -29.48 -16.74 6.91
C SER A 264 -28.57 -15.52 6.74
N ASP A 265 -27.35 -15.56 7.30
CA ASP A 265 -26.45 -14.42 7.43
C ASP A 265 -25.22 -14.52 6.52
N LEU A 266 -25.17 -15.49 5.59
CA LEU A 266 -24.00 -15.73 4.74
C LEU A 266 -24.32 -15.58 3.26
N ASN A 267 -23.73 -14.57 2.64
CA ASN A 267 -23.62 -14.50 1.19
C ASN A 267 -22.43 -15.35 0.74
N ALA A 268 -22.68 -16.32 -0.13
CA ALA A 268 -21.64 -17.20 -0.65
C ALA A 268 -20.64 -16.42 -1.52
N LEU A 269 -19.36 -16.57 -1.21
CA LEU A 269 -18.28 -16.04 -2.04
C LEU A 269 -18.18 -16.79 -3.38
N CYS A 270 -17.68 -16.10 -4.40
CA CYS A 270 -17.34 -16.75 -5.67
C CYS A 270 -16.20 -17.76 -5.49
N GLU A 271 -16.10 -18.72 -6.40
CA GLU A 271 -15.14 -19.83 -6.31
C GLU A 271 -13.68 -19.34 -6.16
N ASN A 272 -13.28 -18.30 -6.90
CA ASN A 272 -11.91 -17.79 -6.83
C ASN A 272 -11.57 -17.22 -5.45
N LEU A 273 -12.50 -16.47 -4.84
CA LEU A 273 -12.33 -15.93 -3.49
C LEU A 273 -12.33 -17.04 -2.44
N TYR A 274 -13.24 -18.01 -2.57
CA TYR A 274 -13.25 -19.21 -1.75
C TYR A 274 -11.88 -19.91 -1.78
N SER A 275 -11.36 -20.19 -2.98
CA SER A 275 -10.08 -20.85 -3.14
C SER A 275 -8.93 -20.04 -2.55
N ALA A 276 -8.87 -18.73 -2.80
CA ALA A 276 -7.83 -17.86 -2.24
C ALA A 276 -7.82 -17.89 -0.70
N VAL A 277 -8.99 -17.74 -0.08
CA VAL A 277 -9.13 -17.84 1.39
C VAL A 277 -8.74 -19.23 1.88
N LYS A 278 -9.26 -20.29 1.24
CA LYS A 278 -9.00 -21.68 1.63
C LYS A 278 -7.51 -22.03 1.54
N HIS A 279 -6.81 -21.51 0.54
CA HIS A 279 -5.37 -21.70 0.39
C HIS A 279 -4.58 -21.00 1.48
N LEU A 280 -4.94 -19.76 1.82
CA LEU A 280 -4.30 -19.05 2.92
C LEU A 280 -4.49 -19.79 4.26
N LEU A 281 -5.71 -20.25 4.55
CA LEU A 281 -6.02 -21.00 5.76
C LEU A 281 -5.25 -22.33 5.87
N ARG A 282 -5.01 -23.00 4.74
CA ARG A 282 -4.21 -24.24 4.68
C ARG A 282 -2.70 -24.01 4.61
N SER A 283 -2.23 -22.77 4.71
CA SER A 283 -0.80 -22.47 4.68
C SER A 283 -0.14 -22.91 5.99
N GLU A 284 0.88 -23.76 5.91
CA GLU A 284 1.62 -24.30 7.07
C GLU A 284 2.28 -23.20 7.93
N ASN A 285 2.49 -22.01 7.37
CA ASN A 285 3.16 -20.89 8.03
C ASN A 285 2.21 -19.77 8.49
N LEU A 286 0.89 -20.03 8.54
CA LEU A 286 -0.07 -19.02 8.97
C LEU A 286 -0.01 -18.79 10.49
N SER A 287 0.91 -17.92 10.92
CA SER A 287 0.99 -17.44 12.30
C SER A 287 0.06 -16.25 12.50
N PHE A 288 -0.82 -16.32 13.50
CA PHE A 288 -1.76 -15.23 13.83
C PHE A 288 -1.27 -14.43 15.05
N PRO A 289 -0.63 -13.26 14.84
CA PRO A 289 -0.28 -12.37 15.93
C PRO A 289 -1.51 -11.56 16.37
N LEU A 290 -1.89 -11.68 17.65
CA LEU A 290 -3.06 -10.99 18.19
C LEU A 290 -2.86 -9.47 18.33
N ILE A 291 -1.63 -9.03 18.58
CA ILE A 291 -1.24 -7.61 18.55
C ILE A 291 -0.20 -7.41 17.46
N THR A 292 -0.51 -6.55 16.49
CA THR A 292 0.50 -5.84 15.69
C THR A 292 0.84 -4.54 16.43
N SER A 293 2.12 -4.15 16.43
CA SER A 293 2.67 -3.00 17.19
C SER A 293 2.00 -1.64 16.91
N VAL A 294 1.11 -1.57 15.91
CA VAL A 294 0.47 -0.36 15.41
C VAL A 294 -0.94 -0.14 16.00
N GLN A 295 -1.61 -1.16 16.56
CA GLN A 295 -3.05 -1.10 16.92
C GLN A 295 -3.36 -1.18 18.42
N GLY A 296 -2.45 -0.75 19.30
CA GLY A 296 -2.61 -0.88 20.76
C GLY A 296 -3.82 -0.20 21.41
N GLN A 297 -4.60 0.62 20.68
CA GLN A 297 -5.62 1.50 21.27
C GLN A 297 -7.09 1.00 21.19
N ASP A 298 -7.45 0.00 20.38
CA ASP A 298 -8.88 -0.32 20.11
C ASP A 298 -9.45 -1.54 20.85
N TRP A 299 -8.63 -2.39 21.46
CA TRP A 299 -9.13 -3.66 22.04
C TRP A 299 -10.10 -3.45 23.23
N ARG A 300 -9.95 -2.36 24.00
CA ARG A 300 -10.86 -2.05 25.13
C ARG A 300 -12.30 -1.78 24.69
N THR A 301 -12.52 -1.44 23.41
CA THR A 301 -13.87 -1.12 22.92
C THR A 301 -14.76 -2.35 22.86
N TYR A 302 -14.19 -3.55 22.68
CA TYR A 302 -14.90 -4.83 22.70
C TYR A 302 -15.52 -5.14 24.07
N PHE A 303 -14.92 -4.65 25.16
CA PHE A 303 -15.40 -4.90 26.53
C PHE A 303 -16.44 -3.86 27.00
N LYS A 304 -16.90 -2.94 26.12
CA LYS A 304 -17.92 -1.94 26.49
C LYS A 304 -19.25 -2.57 26.91
N SER A 305 -19.61 -3.72 26.35
CA SER A 305 -20.85 -4.43 26.69
C SER A 305 -20.84 -4.95 28.14
N MET A 306 -19.68 -5.19 28.75
CA MET A 306 -19.57 -5.56 30.17
C MET A 306 -20.12 -4.48 31.11
N LYS A 307 -20.22 -3.22 30.65
CA LYS A 307 -20.81 -2.14 31.44
C LYS A 307 -22.29 -2.36 31.75
N SER A 308 -23.01 -3.04 30.86
CA SER A 308 -24.43 -3.38 31.04
C SER A 308 -24.70 -4.21 32.31
N ILE A 309 -23.70 -4.96 32.79
CA ILE A 309 -23.81 -5.81 33.99
C ILE A 309 -24.14 -4.99 35.24
N TYR A 310 -23.63 -3.77 35.33
CA TYR A 310 -23.75 -2.92 36.51
C TYR A 310 -24.62 -1.67 36.29
N GLU A 311 -25.09 -1.41 35.08
CA GLU A 311 -25.90 -0.21 34.77
C GLU A 311 -27.24 -0.18 35.51
N CYS A 312 -27.83 -1.35 35.76
CA CYS A 312 -29.11 -1.49 36.47
C CYS A 312 -28.96 -1.83 37.97
N LYS A 313 -27.74 -1.79 38.52
CA LYS A 313 -27.47 -2.15 39.92
C LYS A 313 -27.49 -0.93 40.85
N PRO A 314 -27.75 -1.12 42.17
CA PRO A 314 -27.64 -0.06 43.17
C PRO A 314 -26.27 0.63 43.12
N GLU A 315 -26.21 1.91 43.48
CA GLU A 315 -25.00 2.74 43.28
C GLU A 315 -23.75 2.21 44.03
N ASP A 316 -23.96 1.56 45.17
CA ASP A 316 -22.87 0.93 45.95
C ASP A 316 -22.31 -0.32 45.26
N GLU A 317 -23.17 -1.21 44.77
CA GLU A 317 -22.76 -2.39 43.98
C GLU A 317 -22.15 -2.00 42.63
N LYS A 318 -22.70 -0.96 42.01
CA LYS A 318 -22.25 -0.44 40.72
C LYS A 318 -20.81 0.05 40.77
N LYS A 319 -20.39 0.71 41.85
CA LYS A 319 -18.99 1.13 42.04
C LYS A 319 -18.04 -0.05 42.13
N VAL A 320 -18.40 -1.08 42.90
CA VAL A 320 -17.62 -2.30 43.07
C VAL A 320 -17.49 -3.05 41.75
N LEU A 321 -18.61 -3.28 41.05
CA LEU A 321 -18.63 -3.98 39.76
C LEU A 321 -17.88 -3.23 38.67
N LYS A 322 -17.96 -1.90 38.64
CA LYS A 322 -17.19 -1.10 37.68
C LYS A 322 -15.68 -1.20 37.93
N GLN A 323 -15.25 -1.17 39.20
CA GLN A 323 -13.85 -1.39 39.55
C GLN A 323 -13.39 -2.78 39.11
N GLU A 324 -14.22 -3.79 39.37
CA GLU A 324 -13.90 -5.18 39.01
C GLU A 324 -13.78 -5.39 37.50
N VAL A 325 -14.74 -4.89 36.72
CA VAL A 325 -14.67 -4.95 35.25
C VAL A 325 -13.40 -4.28 34.74
N ASN A 326 -12.99 -3.15 35.31
CA ASN A 326 -11.74 -2.51 34.92
C ASN A 326 -10.51 -3.36 35.28
N ILE A 327 -10.47 -3.96 36.48
CA ILE A 327 -9.36 -4.84 36.90
C ILE A 327 -9.23 -6.02 35.93
N VAL A 328 -10.35 -6.68 35.60
CA VAL A 328 -10.40 -7.82 34.68
C VAL A 328 -9.92 -7.41 33.29
N ILE A 329 -10.36 -6.25 32.78
CA ILE A 329 -9.91 -5.72 31.49
C ILE A 329 -8.39 -5.46 31.53
N GLU A 330 -7.87 -4.77 32.54
CA GLU A 330 -6.43 -4.49 32.66
C GLU A 330 -5.61 -5.80 32.77
N ALA A 331 -6.08 -6.80 33.50
CA ALA A 331 -5.43 -8.11 33.59
C ALA A 331 -5.44 -8.85 32.24
N ALA A 332 -6.53 -8.76 31.48
CA ALA A 332 -6.63 -9.34 30.15
C ALA A 332 -5.65 -8.72 29.14
N GLN A 333 -5.16 -7.49 29.37
CA GLN A 333 -4.13 -6.87 28.53
C GLN A 333 -2.81 -7.67 28.51
N VAL A 334 -2.49 -8.37 29.60
CA VAL A 334 -1.28 -9.20 29.70
C VAL A 334 -1.35 -10.35 28.70
N LEU A 335 -2.52 -10.97 28.55
CA LEU A 335 -2.75 -12.08 27.62
C LEU A 335 -2.53 -11.68 26.16
N LEU A 336 -2.82 -10.43 25.81
CA LEU A 336 -2.63 -9.91 24.46
C LEU A 336 -1.15 -9.73 24.09
N SER A 337 -0.30 -9.52 25.11
CA SER A 337 1.14 -9.27 24.94
C SER A 337 1.94 -10.58 24.85
N GLU A 338 1.35 -11.69 25.29
CA GLU A 338 1.99 -13.00 25.19
C GLU A 338 2.05 -13.47 23.75
N LYS A 339 3.21 -13.97 23.33
CA LYS A 339 3.35 -14.61 22.02
C LYS A 339 2.44 -15.84 21.95
N SER A 340 1.37 -15.71 21.18
CA SER A 340 0.53 -16.82 20.73
C SER A 340 0.81 -17.06 19.25
N LYS A 341 0.75 -18.32 18.81
CA LYS A 341 1.03 -18.68 17.42
C LYS A 341 -0.24 -18.96 16.62
N SER A 342 -1.37 -19.26 17.28
CA SER A 342 -2.59 -19.68 16.59
C SER A 342 -3.85 -18.95 17.07
N PHE A 343 -4.87 -18.94 16.20
CA PHE A 343 -6.22 -18.49 16.54
C PHE A 343 -6.81 -19.27 17.73
N ARG A 344 -6.65 -20.59 17.73
CA ARG A 344 -7.20 -21.48 18.76
C ARG A 344 -6.55 -21.21 20.12
N ASP A 345 -5.24 -21.07 20.15
CA ASP A 345 -4.48 -20.77 21.37
C ASP A 345 -4.99 -19.46 22.00
N ASN A 346 -5.24 -18.44 21.19
CA ASN A 346 -5.78 -17.17 21.69
C ASN A 346 -7.21 -17.29 22.24
N LEU A 347 -8.06 -18.12 21.65
CA LEU A 347 -9.39 -18.39 22.19
C LEU A 347 -9.32 -19.15 23.52
N GLU A 348 -8.49 -20.19 23.59
CA GLU A 348 -8.30 -21.02 24.79
C GLU A 348 -7.72 -20.19 25.95
N LYS A 349 -6.79 -19.27 25.67
CA LYS A 349 -6.26 -18.34 26.68
C LYS A 349 -7.36 -17.51 27.36
N GLY A 350 -8.25 -16.91 26.59
CA GLY A 350 -9.35 -16.12 27.16
C GLY A 350 -10.36 -16.96 27.94
N GLN A 351 -10.61 -18.20 27.49
CA GLN A 351 -11.45 -19.15 28.22
C GLN A 351 -10.81 -19.54 29.56
N ALA A 352 -9.54 -19.90 29.54
CA ALA A 352 -8.77 -20.25 30.74
C ALA A 352 -8.71 -19.06 31.71
N PHE A 353 -8.47 -17.84 31.21
CA PHE A 353 -8.47 -16.64 32.03
C PHE A 353 -9.81 -16.42 32.74
N ALA A 354 -10.93 -16.53 32.02
CA ALA A 354 -12.26 -16.38 32.62
C ALA A 354 -12.57 -17.42 33.72
N LEU A 355 -11.95 -18.60 33.63
CA LEU A 355 -12.10 -19.68 34.62
C LEU A 355 -11.13 -19.54 35.81
N CYS A 356 -9.92 -19.07 35.56
CA CYS A 356 -8.85 -18.96 36.57
C CYS A 356 -8.90 -17.65 37.36
N GLU A 357 -9.38 -16.56 36.78
CA GLU A 357 -9.46 -15.29 37.51
C GLU A 357 -10.53 -15.35 38.60
N ALA A 358 -10.09 -15.02 39.81
CA ALA A 358 -10.93 -14.96 40.98
C ALA A 358 -11.67 -13.62 40.96
N PHE A 359 -12.82 -13.58 40.28
CA PHE A 359 -13.74 -12.45 40.41
C PHE A 359 -14.04 -12.19 41.89
N ILE A 360 -13.96 -10.93 42.33
CA ILE A 360 -14.04 -10.55 43.75
C ILE A 360 -15.23 -11.21 44.45
N SER A 361 -14.96 -11.85 45.59
CA SER A 361 -15.92 -12.62 46.41
C SER A 361 -17.05 -11.81 47.06
N GLN A 362 -17.00 -10.48 46.95
CA GLN A 362 -17.99 -9.56 47.50
C GLN A 362 -19.25 -9.45 46.62
N VAL A 363 -19.25 -10.10 45.45
CA VAL A 363 -20.38 -10.12 44.52
C VAL A 363 -21.03 -11.51 44.55
N SER A 364 -22.36 -11.57 44.38
CA SER A 364 -23.09 -12.84 44.25
C SER A 364 -22.50 -13.73 43.14
N GLU A 365 -22.47 -15.03 43.36
CA GLU A 365 -22.06 -16.06 42.38
C GLU A 365 -22.72 -15.86 41.00
N THR A 366 -24.03 -15.60 40.96
CA THR A 366 -24.77 -15.34 39.70
C THR A 366 -24.21 -14.16 38.89
N THR A 367 -23.76 -13.11 39.56
CA THR A 367 -23.19 -11.94 38.89
C THR A 367 -21.76 -12.23 38.43
N GLN A 368 -20.99 -13.01 39.19
CA GLN A 368 -19.66 -13.47 38.76
C GLN A 368 -19.77 -14.35 37.51
N ASP A 369 -20.74 -15.27 37.45
CA ASP A 369 -20.99 -16.08 36.26
C ASP A 369 -21.42 -15.23 35.06
N GLN A 370 -22.26 -14.21 35.29
CA GLN A 370 -22.63 -13.26 34.24
C GLN A 370 -21.41 -12.48 33.72
N MET A 371 -20.48 -12.08 34.60
CA MET A 371 -19.23 -11.42 34.22
C MET A 371 -18.31 -12.35 33.42
N ARG A 372 -18.18 -13.61 33.83
CA ARG A 372 -17.42 -14.63 33.08
C ARG A 372 -17.96 -14.83 31.69
N LEU A 373 -19.28 -15.03 31.56
CA LEU A 373 -19.94 -15.24 30.27
C LEU A 373 -19.77 -14.03 29.36
N MET A 374 -19.98 -12.82 29.88
CA MET A 374 -19.82 -11.59 29.09
C MET A 374 -18.36 -11.37 28.68
N PHE A 375 -17.40 -11.62 29.58
CA PHE A 375 -15.98 -11.55 29.24
C PHE A 375 -15.63 -12.53 28.12
N GLN A 376 -16.02 -13.79 28.24
CA GLN A 376 -15.77 -14.82 27.22
C GLN A 376 -16.37 -14.45 25.87
N GLN A 377 -17.56 -13.84 25.88
CA GLN A 377 -18.19 -13.32 24.67
C GLN A 377 -17.36 -12.18 24.06
N CYS A 378 -17.01 -11.14 24.84
CA CYS A 378 -16.22 -10.01 24.37
C CYS A 378 -14.85 -10.45 23.83
N TRP A 379 -14.20 -11.38 24.55
CA TRP A 379 -12.92 -11.96 24.15
C TRP A 379 -13.05 -12.68 22.82
N ARG A 380 -14.03 -13.57 22.69
CA ARG A 380 -14.28 -14.31 21.45
C ARG A 380 -14.52 -13.37 20.27
N GLU A 381 -15.39 -12.38 20.42
CA GLU A 381 -15.69 -11.38 19.39
C GLU A 381 -14.42 -10.66 18.94
N MET A 382 -13.61 -10.17 19.89
CA MET A 382 -12.34 -9.52 19.61
C MET A 382 -11.36 -10.43 18.85
N ILE A 383 -11.17 -11.68 19.29
CA ILE A 383 -10.27 -12.63 18.61
C ILE A 383 -10.76 -12.93 17.20
N GLN A 384 -12.07 -13.13 17.01
CA GLN A 384 -12.68 -13.40 15.71
C GLN A 384 -12.49 -12.23 14.74
N ASP A 385 -12.76 -11.01 15.19
CA ASP A 385 -12.61 -9.80 14.37
C ASP A 385 -11.15 -9.57 13.99
N LYS A 386 -10.22 -9.71 14.95
CA LYS A 386 -8.78 -9.57 14.71
C LYS A 386 -8.24 -10.65 13.77
N TYR A 387 -8.74 -11.88 13.88
CA TYR A 387 -8.35 -12.96 13.00
C TYR A 387 -8.79 -12.70 11.56
N VAL A 388 -10.01 -12.24 11.36
CA VAL A 388 -10.52 -11.88 10.03
C VAL A 388 -9.76 -10.69 9.45
N GLU A 389 -9.47 -9.67 10.26
CA GLU A 389 -8.65 -8.53 9.86
C GLU A 389 -7.29 -9.00 9.34
N PHE A 390 -6.61 -9.87 10.08
CA PHE A 390 -5.36 -10.49 9.67
C PHE A 390 -5.48 -11.28 8.34
N ILE A 391 -6.53 -12.08 8.17
CA ILE A 391 -6.78 -12.81 6.92
C ILE A 391 -6.99 -11.84 5.75
N ARG A 392 -7.77 -10.77 5.94
CA ARG A 392 -7.99 -9.74 4.91
C ARG A 392 -6.70 -9.02 4.55
N GLU A 393 -5.86 -8.68 5.52
CA GLU A 393 -4.55 -8.05 5.29
C GLU A 393 -3.64 -8.96 4.46
N LYS A 394 -3.54 -10.24 4.82
CA LYS A 394 -2.73 -11.20 4.08
C LYS A 394 -3.21 -11.45 2.65
N LEU A 395 -4.53 -11.62 2.47
CA LEU A 395 -5.10 -11.74 1.13
C LEU A 395 -4.87 -10.47 0.29
N THR A 396 -4.92 -9.30 0.92
CA THR A 396 -4.66 -8.02 0.24
C THR A 396 -3.19 -7.89 -0.16
N GLU A 397 -2.26 -8.30 0.71
CA GLU A 397 -0.83 -8.36 0.42
C GLU A 397 -0.55 -9.29 -0.78
N ASP A 398 -1.04 -10.53 -0.72
CA ASP A 398 -0.88 -11.53 -1.79
C ASP A 398 -1.49 -11.04 -3.12
N PHE A 399 -2.69 -10.43 -3.06
CA PHE A 399 -3.36 -9.89 -4.23
C PHE A 399 -2.59 -8.73 -4.86
N ASN A 400 -2.11 -7.78 -4.06
CA ASN A 400 -1.33 -6.65 -4.56
C ASN A 400 0.01 -7.10 -5.14
N GLN A 401 0.68 -8.04 -4.48
CA GLN A 401 1.92 -8.63 -4.97
C GLN A 401 1.70 -9.33 -6.32
N CYS A 402 0.70 -10.20 -6.41
CA CYS A 402 0.36 -10.90 -7.64
C CYS A 402 -0.03 -9.92 -8.76
N THR A 403 -0.78 -8.87 -8.44
CA THR A 403 -1.15 -7.79 -9.37
C THR A 403 0.09 -7.16 -10.01
N VAL A 404 1.02 -6.67 -9.18
CA VAL A 404 2.23 -5.99 -9.67
C VAL A 404 3.11 -6.94 -10.48
N GLN A 405 3.27 -8.18 -10.02
CA GLN A 405 4.13 -9.15 -10.70
C GLN A 405 3.55 -9.58 -12.05
N LEU A 406 2.24 -9.80 -12.16
CA LEU A 406 1.59 -10.13 -13.42
C LEU A 406 1.68 -8.97 -14.41
N PHE A 407 1.46 -7.74 -13.94
CA PHE A 407 1.64 -6.56 -14.78
C PHE A 407 3.07 -6.48 -15.33
N ILE A 408 4.08 -6.59 -14.45
CA ILE A 408 5.49 -6.54 -14.89
C ILE A 408 5.77 -7.67 -15.88
N LYS A 409 5.33 -8.91 -15.61
CA LYS A 409 5.50 -10.04 -16.54
C LYS A 409 4.91 -9.76 -17.92
N ASP A 410 3.71 -9.18 -17.97
CA ASP A 410 3.05 -8.88 -19.24
C ASP A 410 3.83 -7.83 -20.05
N ILE A 411 4.55 -6.90 -19.40
CA ILE A 411 5.28 -5.84 -20.10
C ILE A 411 6.75 -6.16 -20.41
N LEU A 412 7.38 -7.05 -19.64
CA LEU A 412 8.83 -7.29 -19.68
C LEU A 412 9.37 -7.61 -21.09
N ASP A 413 8.64 -8.40 -21.86
CA ASP A 413 9.09 -8.89 -23.17
C ASP A 413 9.33 -7.77 -24.18
N PHE A 414 8.55 -6.67 -24.08
CA PHE A 414 8.60 -5.56 -25.02
C PHE A 414 9.18 -4.28 -24.42
N THR A 415 9.38 -4.20 -23.10
CA THR A 415 9.97 -3.01 -22.45
C THR A 415 11.46 -3.11 -22.20
N LYS A 416 12.06 -4.30 -22.30
CA LYS A 416 13.46 -4.60 -21.91
C LYS A 416 14.52 -3.62 -22.43
N GLU A 417 14.30 -3.03 -23.59
CA GLU A 417 15.24 -2.09 -24.22
C GLU A 417 15.29 -0.77 -23.45
N PHE A 418 14.13 -0.24 -23.06
CA PHE A 418 13.99 1.13 -22.56
C PHE A 418 13.55 1.26 -21.10
N LEU A 419 12.96 0.22 -20.52
CA LEU A 419 12.46 0.23 -19.15
C LEU A 419 12.85 -1.04 -18.42
N GLN A 420 13.36 -0.86 -17.20
CA GLN A 420 13.47 -1.90 -16.20
C GLN A 420 12.67 -1.51 -14.96
N ILE A 421 11.82 -2.41 -14.46
CA ILE A 421 11.02 -2.19 -13.26
C ILE A 421 11.13 -3.40 -12.33
N GLY A 422 11.20 -3.16 -11.03
CA GLY A 422 11.24 -4.24 -10.04
C GLY A 422 11.29 -3.75 -8.60
N ARG A 423 11.14 -4.70 -7.67
CA ARG A 423 11.29 -4.47 -6.24
C ARG A 423 12.76 -4.23 -5.90
N ILE A 424 13.02 -3.24 -5.05
CA ILE A 424 14.35 -2.97 -4.50
C ILE A 424 14.59 -3.96 -3.35
N GLN A 425 15.71 -4.64 -3.39
CA GLN A 425 16.16 -5.54 -2.32
C GLN A 425 17.04 -4.76 -1.35
N PHE A 426 16.53 -4.53 -0.14
CA PHE A 426 17.29 -3.94 0.97
C PHE A 426 17.93 -5.07 1.78
N PHE A 427 19.24 -4.99 2.06
CA PHE A 427 19.99 -6.01 2.80
C PHE A 427 19.47 -6.25 4.24
N GLU A 428 18.64 -5.36 4.78
CA GLU A 428 18.01 -5.54 6.10
C GLU A 428 16.92 -6.62 6.12
N GLU A 429 16.30 -6.96 4.97
CA GLU A 429 15.26 -8.01 4.91
C GLU A 429 15.83 -9.43 5.17
N ASP A 430 17.08 -9.71 4.80
CA ASP A 430 17.73 -11.00 5.07
C ASP A 430 18.02 -11.22 6.57
N SER A 431 18.24 -10.14 7.32
CA SER A 431 18.50 -10.21 8.77
C SER A 431 17.26 -10.58 9.59
N LYS A 432 16.06 -10.23 9.10
CA LYS A 432 14.79 -10.65 9.71
C LYS A 432 14.36 -12.06 9.29
N ALA A 433 14.70 -12.48 8.07
CA ALA A 433 14.43 -13.85 7.63
C ALA A 433 15.29 -14.89 8.37
N GLN A 434 16.53 -14.55 8.74
CA GLN A 434 17.41 -15.45 9.50
C GLN A 434 17.10 -15.53 11.00
N GLN A 435 16.42 -14.52 11.57
CA GLN A 435 16.01 -14.53 12.98
C GLN A 435 14.73 -15.35 13.25
N VAL A 436 14.06 -15.87 12.21
CA VAL A 436 12.95 -16.83 12.36
C VAL A 436 13.45 -18.29 12.47
N PHE A 437 14.75 -18.51 12.26
CA PHE A 437 15.37 -19.84 12.27
C PHE A 437 16.37 -20.07 13.43
N GLN A 438 16.27 -19.31 14.53
CA GLN A 438 16.99 -19.62 15.79
C GLN A 438 16.05 -19.76 16.98
#